data_AF-A0A2S7L0W4-F1
#
_entry.id   AF-A0A2S7L0W4-F1
#
_cell.length_a   1.000
_cell.length_b   1.000
_cell.length_c   1.000
_cell.angle_alpha   90.00
_cell.angle_beta   90.00
_cell.angle_gamma   90.00
#
_symmetry.space_group_name_H-M   'P 1'
#
loop_
_entity.id
_entity.type
_entity.pdbx_description
1 polymer ?
#
loop_
_entity_poly.entity_id
_entity_poly.type
_entity_poly.pdbx_seq_one_letter_code
_entity_poly.pdbx_strand_id
1 'polypeptide(L)'
;MKTKTAFLSLFLTVFLFSCEINNQSNEIIIDPNNSLLIGNWAEANYQDEQITFTRVNSLPNDSYGILFKKNAIFTERSSGWCGTPPLTFSDYVGTWEFAEEGLVKITTTSFTGDFQWRILELSEEKLVVKRELSSQEIEHRSLMDLFNEIQNLSYSVSCLNATDWSFVAYGSKACGGAQGYIAYSSQIDTASFLKKIEAYAQAEKDFNFKWGLISDCSITNPPTSVKCQNGIPTLIY
;
A
#
# COMPACT_ATOMS: atom_id res chain seq x y z
N MET A 1 30.15 -86.27 28.34
CA MET A 1 28.69 -86.17 28.10
C MET A 1 28.07 -85.26 29.15
N LYS A 2 27.87 -83.97 28.82
CA LYS A 2 27.01 -83.01 29.52
C LYS A 2 26.73 -81.90 28.51
N THR A 3 25.55 -81.94 27.89
CA THR A 3 25.00 -80.85 27.08
C THR A 3 24.50 -79.76 28.01
N LYS A 4 24.92 -78.51 27.78
CA LYS A 4 24.27 -77.33 28.36
C LYS A 4 23.94 -76.35 27.25
N THR A 5 22.63 -76.18 27.11
CA THR A 5 21.87 -75.19 26.38
C THR A 5 22.35 -73.78 26.73
N ALA A 6 22.47 -72.90 25.72
CA ALA A 6 22.57 -71.46 25.94
C ALA A 6 21.58 -70.75 25.00
N PHE A 7 20.72 -69.96 25.65
CA PHE A 7 19.59 -69.19 25.12
C PHE A 7 20.03 -68.16 24.07
N LEU A 8 19.36 -68.15 22.92
CA LEU A 8 19.44 -67.07 21.93
C LEU A 8 18.39 -66.01 22.29
N SER A 9 18.81 -64.93 22.93
CA SER A 9 17.94 -63.78 23.23
C SER A 9 17.97 -62.80 22.06
N LEU A 10 16.89 -62.76 21.29
CA LEU A 10 16.67 -61.82 20.19
C LEU A 10 16.09 -60.51 20.77
N PHE A 11 16.95 -59.53 21.06
CA PHE A 11 16.52 -58.17 21.38
C PHE A 11 16.36 -57.38 20.08
N LEU A 12 15.10 -57.24 19.64
CA LEU A 12 14.71 -56.36 18.53
C LEU A 12 14.55 -54.94 19.09
N THR A 13 15.60 -54.13 19.06
CA THR A 13 15.53 -52.70 19.38
C THR A 13 14.94 -51.94 18.20
N VAL A 14 13.65 -51.62 18.28
CA VAL A 14 12.96 -50.71 17.36
C VAL A 14 13.42 -49.28 17.67
N PHE A 15 14.31 -48.73 16.85
CA PHE A 15 14.64 -47.31 16.86
C PHE A 15 13.52 -46.54 16.15
N LEU A 16 12.62 -45.93 16.92
CA LEU A 16 11.74 -44.88 16.42
C LEU A 16 12.60 -43.61 16.28
N PHE A 17 13.10 -43.34 15.07
CA PHE A 17 13.56 -42.01 14.72
C PHE A 17 12.33 -41.11 14.59
N SER A 18 12.03 -40.35 15.65
CA SER A 18 11.23 -39.15 15.53
C SER A 18 12.13 -38.08 14.90
N CYS A 19 11.93 -37.78 13.62
CA CYS A 19 12.37 -36.51 13.08
C CYS A 19 11.42 -35.45 13.64
N GLU A 20 11.80 -34.78 14.73
CA GLU A 20 11.27 -33.45 15.00
C GLU A 20 11.77 -32.55 13.87
N ILE A 21 10.85 -32.21 12.97
CA ILE A 21 11.02 -31.06 12.09
C ILE A 21 11.01 -29.86 13.02
N ASN A 22 12.20 -29.30 13.28
CA ASN A 22 12.35 -27.99 13.88
C ASN A 22 11.72 -26.96 12.93
N ASN A 23 10.41 -26.73 13.06
CA ASN A 23 9.80 -25.49 12.65
C ASN A 23 10.20 -24.43 13.67
N GLN A 24 11.48 -24.07 13.65
CA GLN A 24 11.96 -22.86 14.27
C GLN A 24 11.54 -21.73 13.32
N SER A 25 10.30 -21.27 13.46
CA SER A 25 10.00 -19.89 13.13
C SER A 25 10.90 -19.06 14.04
N ASN A 26 12.05 -18.64 13.52
CA ASN A 26 12.86 -17.61 14.15
C ASN A 26 11.97 -16.36 14.21
N GLU A 27 11.29 -16.16 15.33
CA GLU A 27 10.78 -14.85 15.71
C GLU A 27 12.00 -13.94 15.79
N ILE A 28 12.16 -13.09 14.78
CA ILE A 28 13.25 -12.13 14.70
C ILE A 28 12.89 -11.04 15.71
N ILE A 29 13.41 -11.17 16.93
CA ILE A 29 13.34 -10.12 17.93
C ILE A 29 14.19 -8.95 17.42
N ILE A 30 13.55 -7.97 16.77
CA ILE A 30 14.24 -6.77 16.27
C ILE A 30 14.36 -5.76 17.42
N ASP A 31 15.51 -5.75 18.10
CA ASP A 31 15.88 -4.66 19.01
C ASP A 31 16.12 -3.36 18.21
N PRO A 32 15.36 -2.27 18.45
CA PRO A 32 15.54 -0.99 17.77
C PRO A 32 16.95 -0.39 17.94
N ASN A 33 17.66 -0.72 19.01
CA ASN A 33 18.98 -0.16 19.33
C ASN A 33 20.16 -0.98 18.78
N ASN A 34 19.90 -2.21 18.30
CA ASN A 34 20.89 -3.10 17.72
C ASN A 34 20.34 -3.87 16.50
N SER A 35 19.50 -3.20 15.72
CA SER A 35 18.83 -3.82 14.58
C SER A 35 19.83 -4.08 13.45
N LEU A 36 19.86 -5.31 12.95
CA LEU A 36 20.55 -5.68 11.70
C LEU A 36 20.09 -4.81 10.52
N LEU A 37 18.93 -4.16 10.62
CA LEU A 37 18.41 -3.25 9.59
C LEU A 37 19.32 -2.03 9.38
N ILE A 38 20.04 -1.59 10.41
CA ILE A 38 20.96 -0.45 10.32
C ILE A 38 22.09 -0.77 9.35
N GLY A 39 22.28 0.10 8.35
CA GLY A 39 23.27 -0.08 7.29
C GLY A 39 22.76 0.34 5.92
N ASN A 40 23.61 0.17 4.92
CA ASN A 40 23.29 0.47 3.53
C ASN A 40 22.80 -0.79 2.82
N TRP A 41 21.78 -0.61 1.99
CA TRP A 41 21.14 -1.66 1.22
C TRP A 41 20.96 -1.17 -0.21
N ALA A 42 21.33 -1.97 -1.20
CA ALA A 42 21.25 -1.60 -2.61
C ALA A 42 20.88 -2.82 -3.46
N GLU A 43 21.05 -2.71 -4.78
CA GLU A 43 20.84 -3.83 -5.72
C GLU A 43 19.42 -4.42 -5.62
N ALA A 44 18.42 -3.54 -5.48
CA ALA A 44 17.03 -3.94 -5.31
C ALA A 44 16.57 -4.87 -6.44
N ASN A 45 16.17 -6.09 -6.06
CA ASN A 45 15.57 -7.08 -6.95
C ASN A 45 14.08 -7.19 -6.62
N TYR A 46 13.25 -6.94 -7.63
CA TYR A 46 11.80 -6.97 -7.52
C TYR A 46 11.29 -8.29 -8.08
N GLN A 47 10.71 -9.13 -7.21
CA GLN A 47 10.02 -10.36 -7.60
C GLN A 47 8.69 -10.42 -6.87
N ASP A 48 7.62 -10.64 -7.65
CA ASP A 48 6.24 -10.58 -7.17
C ASP A 48 5.95 -9.25 -6.44
N GLU A 49 5.52 -9.33 -5.18
CA GLU A 49 5.23 -8.18 -4.30
C GLU A 49 6.39 -7.89 -3.32
N GLN A 50 7.56 -8.50 -3.53
CA GLN A 50 8.72 -8.40 -2.64
C GLN A 50 9.86 -7.62 -3.28
N ILE A 51 10.61 -6.92 -2.43
CA ILE A 51 11.85 -6.26 -2.78
C ILE A 51 12.95 -6.93 -1.95
N THR A 52 13.97 -7.45 -2.62
CA THR A 52 15.18 -7.96 -1.98
C THR A 52 16.30 -6.95 -2.18
N PHE A 53 16.93 -6.52 -1.09
CA PHE A 53 18.12 -5.69 -1.12
C PHE A 53 19.34 -6.48 -0.65
N THR A 54 20.49 -6.18 -1.23
CA THR A 54 21.81 -6.67 -0.80
C THR A 54 22.45 -5.65 0.14
N ARG A 55 23.09 -6.11 1.22
CA ARG A 55 23.90 -5.23 2.08
C ARG A 55 25.13 -4.74 1.32
N VAL A 56 25.38 -3.43 1.41
CA VAL A 56 26.57 -2.80 0.82
C VAL A 56 27.31 -1.93 1.84
N ASN A 57 28.62 -1.75 1.64
CA ASN A 57 29.45 -0.93 2.53
C ASN A 57 29.10 0.57 2.45
N SER A 58 28.63 1.02 1.28
CA SER A 58 28.20 2.39 1.02
C SER A 58 27.18 2.39 -0.11
N LEU A 59 26.23 3.33 -0.09
CA LEU A 59 25.29 3.50 -1.19
C LEU A 59 26.05 3.81 -2.50
N PRO A 60 25.69 3.17 -3.63
CA PRO A 60 26.29 3.41 -4.94
C PRO A 60 25.93 4.80 -5.48
N ASN A 61 26.78 5.45 -6.28
CA ASN A 61 26.54 6.83 -6.74
C ASN A 61 25.54 6.95 -7.89
N ASP A 62 25.33 5.87 -8.64
CA ASP A 62 24.63 5.82 -9.92
C ASP A 62 23.54 4.73 -9.95
N SER A 63 23.09 4.29 -8.78
CA SER A 63 21.97 3.35 -8.66
C SER A 63 21.18 3.57 -7.37
N TYR A 64 20.00 2.96 -7.32
CA TYR A 64 19.10 3.04 -6.19
C TYR A 64 19.65 2.33 -4.96
N GLY A 65 19.30 2.83 -3.78
CA GLY A 65 19.61 2.19 -2.52
C GLY A 65 19.00 2.93 -1.34
N ILE A 66 19.06 2.31 -0.17
CA ILE A 66 18.47 2.82 1.07
C ILE A 66 19.43 2.65 2.24
N LEU A 67 19.36 3.55 3.20
CA LEU A 67 20.21 3.55 4.38
C LEU A 67 19.37 3.82 5.63
N PHE A 68 19.42 2.90 6.58
CA PHE A 68 18.86 3.05 7.93
C PHE A 68 19.95 3.41 8.92
N LYS A 69 19.78 4.51 9.67
CA LYS A 69 20.73 5.00 10.69
C LYS A 69 20.14 4.87 12.10
N LYS A 70 21.00 4.72 13.12
CA LYS A 70 20.65 4.55 14.54
C LYS A 70 19.76 5.65 15.14
N ASN A 71 19.81 6.87 14.60
CA ASN A 71 19.05 8.02 15.09
C ASN A 71 17.72 8.20 14.36
N ALA A 72 17.08 7.09 13.95
CA ALA A 72 15.85 7.07 13.18
C ALA A 72 15.91 7.86 11.85
N ILE A 73 17.11 8.10 11.30
CA ILE A 73 17.28 8.73 9.99
C ILE A 73 17.26 7.66 8.91
N PHE A 74 16.43 7.89 7.91
CA PHE A 74 16.37 7.12 6.67
C PHE A 74 16.96 7.95 5.53
N THR A 75 17.62 7.29 4.58
CA THR A 75 18.07 7.93 3.35
C THR A 75 17.76 7.04 2.17
N GLU A 76 17.02 7.56 1.20
CA GLU A 76 16.73 6.93 -0.08
C GLU A 76 17.62 7.57 -1.14
N ARG A 77 18.40 6.77 -1.85
CA ARG A 77 19.08 7.21 -3.08
C ARG A 77 18.21 6.88 -4.27
N SER A 78 17.82 7.92 -5.00
CA SER A 78 16.88 7.79 -6.12
C SER A 78 17.16 8.83 -7.20
N SER A 79 16.76 8.54 -8.43
CA SER A 79 16.78 9.49 -9.56
C SER A 79 15.51 10.34 -9.67
N GLY A 80 14.58 10.24 -8.71
CA GLY A 80 13.31 10.97 -8.77
C GLY A 80 12.25 10.32 -9.66
N TRP A 81 11.18 11.08 -9.92
CA TRP A 81 9.94 10.64 -10.58
C TRP A 81 10.04 10.48 -12.11
N CYS A 82 11.03 11.08 -12.78
CA CYS A 82 11.19 10.91 -14.23
C CYS A 82 12.65 11.07 -14.66
N GLY A 83 13.14 10.11 -15.46
CA GLY A 83 14.53 10.10 -15.89
C GLY A 83 14.66 9.66 -17.35
N THR A 84 14.94 10.62 -18.23
CA THR A 84 15.50 10.32 -19.56
C THR A 84 17.02 10.22 -19.38
N PRO A 85 17.67 9.13 -19.79
CA PRO A 85 19.12 8.98 -19.60
C PRO A 85 19.94 10.18 -20.14
N PRO A 86 21.05 10.54 -19.49
CA PRO A 86 21.62 9.91 -18.29
C PRO A 86 20.86 10.28 -17.00
N LEU A 87 20.69 9.30 -16.10
CA LEU A 87 20.05 9.51 -14.80
C LEU A 87 21.01 10.17 -13.82
N THR A 88 20.52 11.15 -13.07
CA THR A 88 21.22 11.75 -11.94
C THR A 88 20.58 11.27 -10.65
N PHE A 89 21.38 10.79 -9.71
CA PHE A 89 20.90 10.30 -8.42
C PHE A 89 21.10 11.35 -7.33
N SER A 90 20.20 11.35 -6.35
CA SER A 90 20.24 12.23 -5.18
C SER A 90 19.74 11.49 -3.94
N ASP A 91 20.15 11.99 -2.78
CA ASP A 91 19.73 11.45 -1.50
C ASP A 91 18.51 12.22 -0.97
N TYR A 92 17.45 11.49 -0.70
CA TYR A 92 16.24 11.97 -0.06
C TYR A 92 16.24 11.49 1.39
N VAL A 93 16.15 12.43 2.33
CA VAL A 93 16.24 12.14 3.76
C VAL A 93 14.84 12.07 4.35
N GLY A 94 14.62 11.02 5.14
CA GLY A 94 13.39 10.81 5.89
C GLY A 94 13.69 10.28 7.29
N THR A 95 12.65 9.75 7.93
CA THR A 95 12.75 9.06 9.21
C THR A 95 12.21 7.65 9.10
N TRP A 96 12.60 6.79 10.02
CA TRP A 96 12.06 5.44 10.12
C TRP A 96 11.84 5.02 11.57
N GLU A 97 10.86 4.15 11.78
CA GLU A 97 10.56 3.53 13.06
C GLU A 97 9.93 2.15 12.86
N PHE A 98 9.99 1.28 13.87
CA PHE A 98 9.16 0.08 13.90
C PHE A 98 7.79 0.45 14.44
N ALA A 99 6.75 0.26 13.62
CA ALA A 99 5.35 0.44 14.05
C ALA A 99 4.88 -0.74 14.92
N GLU A 100 5.37 -1.94 14.59
CA GLU A 100 5.21 -3.19 15.33
C GLU A 100 6.33 -4.16 14.90
N GLU A 101 6.35 -5.37 15.44
CA GLU A 101 7.38 -6.37 15.11
C GLU A 101 7.40 -6.66 13.60
N GLY A 102 8.57 -6.46 12.99
CA GLY A 102 8.78 -6.68 11.56
C GLY A 102 8.13 -5.64 10.65
N LEU A 103 7.40 -4.64 11.14
CA LEU A 103 6.81 -3.58 10.33
C LEU A 103 7.60 -2.27 10.49
N VAL A 104 8.37 -1.91 9.46
CA VAL A 104 9.10 -0.65 9.42
C VAL A 104 8.28 0.41 8.69
N LYS A 105 8.04 1.53 9.35
CA LYS A 105 7.42 2.73 8.76
C LYS A 105 8.50 3.71 8.37
N ILE A 106 8.38 4.26 7.17
CA ILE A 106 9.25 5.28 6.61
C ILE A 106 8.40 6.53 6.38
N THR A 107 8.87 7.66 6.90
CA THR A 107 8.27 8.98 6.64
C THR A 107 9.25 9.81 5.84
N THR A 108 8.83 10.32 4.69
CA THR A 108 9.71 11.05 3.75
C THR A 108 8.93 12.12 3.02
N THR A 109 9.61 13.22 2.69
CA THR A 109 9.07 14.28 1.83
C THR A 109 9.43 14.07 0.35
N SER A 110 10.06 12.94 0.01
CA SER A 110 10.28 12.55 -1.38
C SER A 110 8.97 12.24 -2.10
N PHE A 111 9.05 12.12 -3.42
CA PHE A 111 7.90 11.84 -4.28
C PHE A 111 7.20 10.51 -3.97
N THR A 112 7.84 9.59 -3.24
CA THR A 112 7.24 8.32 -2.80
C THR A 112 6.23 8.52 -1.66
N GLY A 113 6.32 9.64 -0.93
CA GLY A 113 5.57 9.87 0.30
C GLY A 113 5.89 8.84 1.38
N ASP A 114 5.11 8.86 2.45
CA ASP A 114 5.21 7.91 3.56
C ASP A 114 4.79 6.50 3.12
N PHE A 115 5.49 5.49 3.60
CA PHE A 115 5.18 4.09 3.32
C PHE A 115 5.64 3.19 4.47
N GLN A 116 5.19 1.94 4.46
CA GLN A 116 5.65 0.94 5.41
C GLN A 116 5.90 -0.40 4.73
N TRP A 117 6.88 -1.11 5.28
CA TRP A 117 7.35 -2.39 4.79
C TRP A 117 7.28 -3.43 5.88
N ARG A 118 6.70 -4.58 5.56
CA ARG A 118 6.86 -5.78 6.37
C ARG A 118 8.15 -6.48 5.97
N ILE A 119 9.05 -6.65 6.94
CA ILE A 119 10.28 -7.41 6.80
C ILE A 119 9.91 -8.89 6.79
N LEU A 120 10.27 -9.56 5.70
CA LEU A 120 10.08 -11.00 5.51
C LEU A 120 11.35 -11.78 5.85
N GLU A 121 12.51 -11.19 5.57
CA GLU A 121 13.83 -11.74 5.91
C GLU A 121 14.80 -10.59 6.22
N LEU A 122 15.61 -10.76 7.26
CA LEU A 122 16.69 -9.83 7.62
C LEU A 122 17.92 -10.61 8.08
N SER A 123 19.04 -10.38 7.42
CA SER A 123 20.34 -10.97 7.74
C SER A 123 21.50 -9.99 7.57
N GLU A 124 22.74 -10.45 7.75
CA GLU A 124 23.93 -9.66 7.45
C GLU A 124 24.10 -9.38 5.95
N GLU A 125 23.42 -10.11 5.06
CA GLU A 125 23.61 -9.95 3.62
C GLU A 125 22.35 -9.48 2.89
N LYS A 126 21.16 -9.77 3.43
CA LYS A 126 19.88 -9.57 2.76
C LYS A 126 18.83 -8.88 3.62
N LEU A 127 18.05 -8.03 2.97
CA LEU A 127 16.82 -7.46 3.48
C LEU A 127 15.72 -7.74 2.46
N VAL A 128 14.73 -8.54 2.85
CA VAL A 128 13.56 -8.84 2.02
C VAL A 128 12.35 -8.17 2.65
N VAL A 129 11.68 -7.32 1.88
CA VAL A 129 10.53 -6.54 2.35
C VAL A 129 9.36 -6.65 1.39
N LYS A 130 8.16 -6.46 1.92
CA LYS A 130 6.91 -6.33 1.16
C LYS A 130 6.19 -5.06 1.57
N ARG A 131 5.58 -4.37 0.59
CA ARG A 131 4.69 -3.24 0.86
C ARG A 131 3.49 -3.70 1.66
N GLU A 132 3.30 -3.08 2.82
CA GLU A 132 2.10 -3.25 3.63
C GLU A 132 1.34 -1.95 3.69
N LEU A 133 0.04 -1.95 3.38
CA LEU A 133 -0.77 -0.74 3.46
C LEU A 133 -1.16 -0.44 4.90
N SER A 134 -1.13 0.83 5.27
CA SER A 134 -1.71 1.28 6.54
C SER A 134 -3.24 1.16 6.50
N SER A 135 -3.88 1.17 7.67
CA SER A 135 -5.34 1.17 7.76
C SER A 135 -5.97 2.34 7.01
N GLN A 136 -5.32 3.51 7.03
CA GLN A 136 -5.77 4.68 6.29
C GLN A 136 -5.75 4.43 4.78
N GLU A 137 -4.69 3.83 4.26
CA GLU A 137 -4.56 3.52 2.83
C GLU A 137 -5.56 2.46 2.37
N ILE A 138 -5.82 1.45 3.21
CA ILE A 138 -6.82 0.41 2.93
C ILE A 138 -8.23 1.03 2.84
N GLU A 139 -8.57 1.90 3.79
CA GLU A 139 -9.86 2.60 3.80
C GLU A 139 -9.97 3.59 2.63
N HIS A 140 -8.91 4.34 2.33
CA HIS A 140 -8.86 5.21 1.18
C HIS A 140 -9.05 4.44 -0.13
N ARG A 141 -8.43 3.26 -0.28
CA ARG A 141 -8.65 2.39 -1.45
C ARG A 141 -10.12 1.96 -1.55
N SER A 142 -10.73 1.61 -0.43
CA SER A 142 -12.15 1.22 -0.41
C SER A 142 -13.06 2.38 -0.82
N LEU A 143 -12.71 3.61 -0.42
CA LEU A 143 -13.40 4.82 -0.86
C LEU A 143 -13.26 5.05 -2.37
N MET A 144 -12.04 4.86 -2.91
CA MET A 144 -11.80 4.94 -4.35
C MET A 144 -12.56 3.89 -5.15
N ASP A 145 -12.70 2.67 -4.61
CA ASP A 145 -13.49 1.60 -5.25
C ASP A 145 -14.97 1.99 -5.37
N LEU A 146 -15.56 2.56 -4.31
CA LEU A 146 -16.93 3.10 -4.35
C LEU A 146 -17.08 4.20 -5.40
N PHE A 147 -16.10 5.11 -5.49
CA PHE A 147 -16.13 6.18 -6.50
C PHE A 147 -15.96 5.64 -7.91
N ASN A 148 -15.14 4.61 -8.11
CA ASN A 148 -14.96 3.97 -9.42
C ASN A 148 -16.26 3.32 -9.90
N GLU A 149 -17.04 2.69 -9.01
CA GLU A 149 -18.37 2.18 -9.37
C GLU A 149 -19.31 3.30 -9.84
N ILE A 150 -19.31 4.44 -9.14
CA ILE A 150 -20.09 5.62 -9.51
C ILE A 150 -19.67 6.14 -10.89
N GLN A 151 -18.36 6.29 -11.13
CA GLN A 151 -17.86 6.75 -12.42
C GLN A 151 -18.22 5.80 -13.56
N ASN A 152 -18.09 4.49 -13.35
CA ASN A 152 -18.43 3.48 -14.34
C ASN A 152 -19.91 3.57 -14.76
N LEU A 153 -20.83 3.82 -13.80
CA LEU A 153 -22.24 4.04 -14.11
C LEU A 153 -22.47 5.38 -14.81
N SER A 154 -21.83 6.45 -14.36
CA SER A 154 -21.92 7.78 -14.96
C SER A 154 -21.51 7.79 -16.44
N TYR A 155 -20.46 7.03 -16.79
CA TYR A 155 -19.92 6.93 -18.15
C TYR A 155 -20.47 5.75 -18.96
N SER A 156 -21.42 4.97 -18.42
CA SER A 156 -21.94 3.77 -19.08
C SER A 156 -22.82 4.04 -20.31
N VAL A 157 -23.30 5.29 -20.47
CA VAL A 157 -24.19 5.71 -21.56
C VAL A 157 -23.55 6.86 -22.33
N SER A 158 -23.59 6.81 -23.66
CA SER A 158 -23.15 7.95 -24.49
C SER A 158 -24.14 9.11 -24.43
N CYS A 159 -23.63 10.32 -24.24
CA CYS A 159 -24.44 11.54 -24.21
C CYS A 159 -24.77 11.99 -25.64
N LEU A 160 -26.00 11.74 -26.08
CA LEU A 160 -26.52 12.20 -27.38
C LEU A 160 -27.51 13.35 -27.25
N ASN A 161 -28.29 13.37 -26.16
CA ASN A 161 -29.26 14.41 -25.87
C ASN A 161 -29.14 14.85 -24.40
N ALA A 162 -28.87 16.13 -24.17
CA ALA A 162 -28.66 16.69 -22.84
C ALA A 162 -29.91 16.59 -21.93
N THR A 163 -31.12 16.52 -22.50
CA THR A 163 -32.36 16.40 -21.71
C THR A 163 -32.47 15.06 -20.98
N ASP A 164 -31.73 14.06 -21.45
CA ASP A 164 -31.72 12.72 -20.85
C ASP A 164 -30.72 12.65 -19.68
N TRP A 165 -30.05 13.76 -19.34
CA TRP A 165 -29.00 13.82 -18.33
C TRP A 165 -29.36 14.79 -17.22
N SER A 166 -28.96 14.41 -16.01
CA SER A 166 -29.01 15.25 -14.83
C SER A 166 -27.63 15.25 -14.16
N PHE A 167 -27.48 16.00 -13.07
CA PHE A 167 -26.26 15.99 -12.27
C PHE A 167 -26.61 15.96 -10.78
N VAL A 168 -25.68 15.44 -9.99
CA VAL A 168 -25.81 15.34 -8.53
C VAL A 168 -24.47 15.68 -7.88
N ALA A 169 -24.53 16.27 -6.69
CA ALA A 169 -23.36 16.47 -5.86
C ALA A 169 -22.80 15.12 -5.38
N TYR A 170 -21.48 14.97 -5.31
CA TYR A 170 -20.85 13.77 -4.76
C TYR A 170 -19.79 14.12 -3.72
N GLY A 171 -19.51 13.18 -2.83
CA GLY A 171 -18.51 13.32 -1.79
C GLY A 171 -18.90 14.26 -0.66
N SER A 172 -18.01 14.37 0.31
CA SER A 172 -18.07 15.24 1.47
C SER A 172 -16.66 15.72 1.81
N LYS A 173 -16.34 16.98 1.52
CA LYS A 173 -15.09 17.60 1.97
C LYS A 173 -14.98 17.56 3.49
N ALA A 174 -13.75 17.59 4.01
CA ALA A 174 -13.52 17.56 5.47
C ALA A 174 -14.15 18.76 6.22
N CYS A 175 -14.24 19.92 5.58
CA CYS A 175 -14.92 21.12 6.10
C CYS A 175 -16.44 21.11 5.90
N GLY A 176 -16.99 20.08 5.27
CA GLY A 176 -18.36 20.01 4.81
C GLY A 176 -18.55 20.50 3.36
N GLY A 177 -19.69 20.13 2.77
CA GLY A 177 -20.01 20.38 1.36
C GLY A 177 -19.47 19.30 0.43
N ALA A 178 -19.95 19.30 -0.80
CA ALA A 178 -19.61 18.27 -1.79
C ALA A 178 -18.20 18.45 -2.36
N GLN A 179 -17.57 17.32 -2.71
CA GLN A 179 -16.29 17.32 -3.42
C GLN A 179 -16.46 17.88 -4.83
N GLY A 180 -17.57 17.56 -5.48
CA GLY A 180 -17.86 17.94 -6.84
C GLY A 180 -19.30 17.63 -7.25
N TYR A 181 -19.56 17.70 -8.55
CA TYR A 181 -20.80 17.26 -9.17
C TYR A 181 -20.48 16.26 -10.27
N ILE A 182 -21.37 15.29 -10.45
CA ILE A 182 -21.24 14.25 -11.49
C ILE A 182 -22.53 14.16 -12.29
N ALA A 183 -22.41 14.08 -13.61
CA ALA A 183 -23.53 13.89 -14.51
C ALA A 183 -23.96 12.42 -14.55
N TYR A 184 -25.25 12.15 -14.73
CA TYR A 184 -25.77 10.80 -14.90
C TYR A 184 -26.96 10.78 -15.84
N SER A 185 -27.11 9.68 -16.58
CA SER A 185 -28.21 9.50 -17.53
C SER A 185 -29.49 9.07 -16.80
N SER A 186 -30.63 9.47 -17.32
CA SER A 186 -31.94 8.94 -16.95
C SER A 186 -32.16 7.49 -17.43
N GLN A 187 -31.27 6.96 -18.29
CA GLN A 187 -31.36 5.61 -18.86
C GLN A 187 -30.70 4.53 -17.99
N ILE A 188 -29.96 4.91 -16.94
CA ILE A 188 -29.45 3.96 -15.94
C ILE A 188 -30.46 3.76 -14.80
N ASP A 189 -30.20 2.80 -13.91
CA ASP A 189 -30.92 2.71 -12.63
C ASP A 189 -30.53 3.90 -11.73
N THR A 190 -31.27 5.00 -11.88
CA THR A 190 -31.00 6.26 -11.17
C THR A 190 -31.17 6.12 -9.66
N ALA A 191 -32.10 5.28 -9.18
CA ALA A 191 -32.29 5.07 -7.76
C ALA A 191 -31.09 4.36 -7.13
N SER A 192 -30.58 3.32 -7.78
CA SER A 192 -29.37 2.62 -7.36
C SER A 192 -28.13 3.53 -7.44
N PHE A 193 -28.01 4.31 -8.51
CA PHE A 193 -26.91 5.27 -8.69
C PHE A 193 -26.89 6.33 -7.58
N LEU A 194 -28.02 6.96 -7.29
CA LEU A 194 -28.12 7.98 -6.25
C LEU A 194 -27.85 7.41 -4.85
N LYS A 195 -28.25 6.16 -4.59
CA LYS A 195 -27.90 5.47 -3.34
C LYS A 195 -26.39 5.25 -3.20
N LYS A 196 -25.69 4.93 -4.29
CA LYS A 196 -24.22 4.81 -4.29
C LYS A 196 -23.54 6.16 -4.02
N ILE A 197 -24.06 7.25 -4.60
CA ILE A 197 -23.58 8.62 -4.35
C ILE A 197 -23.69 8.96 -2.85
N GLU A 198 -24.83 8.69 -2.23
CA GLU A 198 -25.04 8.93 -0.81
C GLU A 198 -24.11 8.08 0.07
N ALA A 199 -23.98 6.79 -0.26
CA ALA A 199 -23.08 5.88 0.45
C ALA A 199 -21.61 6.34 0.37
N TYR A 200 -21.16 6.77 -0.82
CA TYR A 200 -19.83 7.34 -1.01
C TYR A 200 -19.63 8.62 -0.19
N ALA A 201 -20.59 9.56 -0.25
CA ALA A 201 -20.48 10.83 0.48
C ALA A 201 -20.42 10.61 1.99
N GLN A 202 -21.20 9.66 2.51
CA GLN A 202 -21.15 9.29 3.93
C GLN A 202 -19.82 8.61 4.30
N ALA A 203 -19.34 7.67 3.47
CA ALA A 203 -18.06 7.00 3.70
C ALA A 203 -16.87 7.99 3.67
N GLU A 204 -16.86 8.94 2.74
CA GLU A 204 -15.83 9.99 2.66
C GLU A 204 -15.87 10.91 3.89
N LYS A 205 -17.06 11.27 4.36
CA LYS A 205 -17.24 12.07 5.58
C LYS A 205 -16.66 11.35 6.79
N ASP A 206 -16.98 10.07 6.95
CA ASP A 206 -16.50 9.26 8.08
C ASP A 206 -14.99 9.07 8.00
N PHE A 207 -14.44 8.85 6.80
CA PHE A 207 -13.00 8.79 6.54
C PHE A 207 -12.30 10.10 6.93
N ASN A 208 -12.82 11.25 6.48
CA ASN A 208 -12.27 12.57 6.79
C ASN A 208 -12.25 12.84 8.29
N PHE A 209 -13.33 12.52 8.99
CA PHE A 209 -13.42 12.70 10.44
C PHE A 209 -12.43 11.79 11.18
N LYS A 210 -12.39 10.50 10.80
CA LYS A 210 -11.54 9.50 11.45
C LYS A 210 -10.06 9.83 11.32
N TRP A 211 -9.63 10.28 10.15
CA TRP A 211 -8.22 10.55 9.86
C TRP A 211 -7.82 12.02 10.03
N GLY A 212 -8.73 12.86 10.54
CA GLY A 212 -8.46 14.27 10.83
C GLY A 212 -8.03 15.07 9.61
N LEU A 213 -8.58 14.75 8.44
CA LEU A 213 -8.21 15.40 7.19
C LEU A 213 -8.65 16.86 7.19
N ILE A 214 -7.88 17.72 6.54
CA ILE A 214 -8.13 19.16 6.45
C ILE A 214 -8.32 19.51 4.98
N SER A 215 -9.35 20.31 4.69
CA SER A 215 -9.61 20.86 3.35
C SER A 215 -9.30 22.36 3.35
N ASP A 216 -9.07 22.91 2.17
CA ASP A 216 -8.99 24.35 1.89
C ASP A 216 -10.28 25.16 2.20
N CYS A 217 -11.33 24.51 2.70
CA CYS A 217 -12.66 25.08 2.94
C CYS A 217 -13.32 25.75 1.72
N SER A 218 -12.93 25.37 0.49
CA SER A 218 -13.48 25.95 -0.72
C SER A 218 -14.93 25.52 -0.96
N ILE A 219 -15.76 26.47 -1.42
CA ILE A 219 -17.15 26.19 -1.79
C ILE A 219 -17.20 25.69 -3.23
N THR A 220 -17.83 24.53 -3.44
CA THR A 220 -18.09 23.99 -4.78
C THR A 220 -19.45 24.49 -5.28
N ASN A 221 -19.44 25.42 -6.23
CA ASN A 221 -20.68 25.93 -6.84
C ASN A 221 -21.38 24.85 -7.67
N PRO A 222 -22.73 24.77 -7.67
CA PRO A 222 -23.46 23.84 -8.52
C PRO A 222 -23.36 24.21 -10.00
N PRO A 223 -23.33 23.21 -10.91
CA PRO A 223 -23.55 23.43 -12.34
C PRO A 223 -24.93 24.04 -12.59
N THR A 224 -25.07 24.72 -13.73
CA THR A 224 -26.35 25.22 -14.24
C THR A 224 -27.03 24.23 -15.17
N SER A 225 -26.27 23.40 -15.89
CA SER A 225 -26.80 22.42 -16.86
C SER A 225 -25.79 21.35 -17.26
N VAL A 226 -26.24 20.35 -18.01
CA VAL A 226 -25.41 19.37 -18.72
C VAL A 226 -25.45 19.67 -20.22
N LYS A 227 -24.32 19.52 -20.91
CA LYS A 227 -24.23 19.53 -22.38
C LYS A 227 -23.55 18.25 -22.85
N CYS A 228 -24.00 17.69 -23.97
CA CYS A 228 -23.27 16.61 -24.62
C CYS A 228 -22.17 17.17 -25.54
N GLN A 229 -20.91 16.78 -25.32
CA GLN A 229 -19.78 17.11 -26.19
C GLN A 229 -19.05 15.82 -26.58
N ASN A 230 -19.02 15.50 -27.87
CA ASN A 230 -18.38 14.30 -28.41
C ASN A 230 -18.84 12.99 -27.73
N GLY A 231 -20.13 12.88 -27.40
CA GLY A 231 -20.67 11.70 -26.70
C GLY A 231 -20.44 11.69 -25.18
N ILE A 232 -19.81 12.73 -24.62
CA ILE A 232 -19.49 12.84 -23.19
C ILE A 232 -20.41 13.89 -22.53
N PRO A 233 -21.02 13.59 -21.38
CA PRO A 233 -21.75 14.59 -20.60
C PRO A 233 -20.76 15.58 -19.95
N THR A 234 -20.92 16.87 -20.23
CA THR A 234 -20.08 17.95 -19.69
C THR A 234 -20.94 18.90 -18.85
N LEU A 235 -20.52 19.14 -17.61
CA LEU A 235 -21.17 20.09 -16.70
C LEU A 235 -20.85 21.53 -17.09
N ILE A 236 -21.87 22.39 -17.14
CA ILE A 236 -21.75 23.82 -17.41
C ILE A 236 -21.95 24.57 -16.10
N TYR A 237 -21.02 25.47 -15.76
CA TYR A 237 -21.05 26.32 -14.57
C TYR A 237 -21.30 27.78 -14.96
#